data_AF-A0A9Q8LFU1-F1
#
_entry.id   AF-A0A9Q8LFU1-F1
#
_cell.length_a   1.000
_cell.length_b   1.000
_cell.length_c   1.000
_cell.angle_alpha   90.00
_cell.angle_beta   90.00
_cell.angle_gamma   90.00
#
_symmetry.space_group_name_H-M   'P 1'
#
loop_
_entity.id
_entity.type
_entity.pdbx_description
1 polymer ?
#
loop_
_entity_poly.entity_id
_entity_poly.type
_entity_poly.pdbx_seq_one_letter_code
_entity_poly.pdbx_strand_id
1 'polypeptide(L)'
;MASLTATPAGSGAKTSFLSNGNIIIKELGSGAFSHVYAFIPKPTADQIISDYGANSHDRPATLSRLRSAIQAVKIIHEDYLRQTDMNCLAAEVQALQFLDKASHPNVVHSFASGTHEVWQAWYTMEILSGGDLQSFLSKYTGKSTPLTKPPESFVWHVLKCMVDALLLLHFGRAGPNRNSRDWPGFYHSDIKEDNVLFRVPAEGKGFEDFPDAVLADFGSVGKLDPNADQRTRDAFFQRQKLDVLHVIMRIIDPLVNRAGCTDCRLVELFDQANNIRLQDGLERNTPVKNWLRQTSDLAGKKREELYEPLATDIQTYFSKPAVSDAELAAVFPELSMPAA
;
A
#
# COMPACT_ATOMS: atom_id res chain seq x y z
N MET A 1 -9.92 32.92 -35.00
CA MET A 1 -10.69 32.49 -33.81
C MET A 1 -10.78 30.98 -33.84
N ALA A 2 -9.81 30.30 -33.21
CA ALA A 2 -9.76 28.85 -33.18
C ALA A 2 -10.50 28.34 -31.95
N SER A 3 -11.42 27.41 -32.20
CA SER A 3 -12.28 26.74 -31.24
C SER A 3 -11.43 25.96 -30.22
N LEU A 4 -11.56 26.33 -28.94
CA LEU A 4 -11.14 25.50 -27.82
C LEU A 4 -12.15 24.36 -27.71
N THR A 5 -11.72 23.17 -28.12
CA THR A 5 -12.42 21.91 -27.85
C THR A 5 -12.56 21.75 -26.35
N ALA A 6 -13.80 21.78 -25.86
CA ALA A 6 -14.14 21.54 -24.47
C ALA A 6 -13.68 20.15 -24.04
N THR A 7 -12.83 20.10 -23.00
CA THR A 7 -12.53 18.89 -22.23
C THR A 7 -13.84 18.37 -21.62
N PRO A 8 -14.10 17.04 -21.58
CA PRO A 8 -15.33 16.52 -21.00
C PRO A 8 -15.42 16.94 -19.53
N ALA A 9 -16.63 17.26 -19.07
CA ALA A 9 -16.91 17.59 -17.68
C ALA A 9 -16.25 16.56 -16.75
N GLY A 10 -15.21 17.00 -16.04
CA GLY A 10 -14.48 16.16 -15.10
C GLY A 10 -15.36 15.85 -13.90
N SER A 11 -15.28 14.60 -13.40
CA SER A 11 -16.01 14.14 -12.22
C SER A 11 -15.97 15.18 -11.09
N GLY A 12 -17.12 15.48 -10.50
CA GLY A 12 -17.31 16.40 -9.38
C GLY A 12 -16.35 16.13 -8.23
N ALA A 13 -16.02 14.87 -7.92
CA ALA A 13 -15.02 14.55 -6.89
C ALA A 13 -13.60 14.99 -7.26
N LYS A 14 -13.20 14.79 -8.52
CA LYS A 14 -11.93 15.29 -9.04
C LYS A 14 -11.93 16.82 -9.10
N THR A 15 -13.03 17.42 -9.53
CA THR A 15 -13.21 18.88 -9.56
C THR A 15 -13.11 19.50 -8.17
N SER A 16 -13.74 18.90 -7.17
CA SER A 16 -13.66 19.32 -5.77
C SER A 16 -12.24 19.17 -5.21
N PHE A 17 -11.59 18.02 -5.42
CA PHE A 17 -10.20 17.83 -5.03
C PHE A 17 -9.25 18.86 -5.65
N LEU A 18 -9.41 19.16 -6.94
CA LEU A 18 -8.65 20.18 -7.66
C LEU A 18 -8.96 21.59 -7.15
N SER A 19 -10.23 21.88 -6.83
CA SER A 19 -10.66 23.18 -6.30
C SER A 19 -10.05 23.52 -4.95
N ASN A 20 -9.64 22.51 -4.18
CA ASN A 20 -8.87 22.69 -2.94
C ASN A 20 -7.40 23.08 -3.18
N GLY A 21 -7.00 23.34 -4.43
CA GLY A 21 -5.62 23.66 -4.77
C GLY A 21 -4.73 22.43 -4.71
N ASN A 22 -5.10 21.34 -5.36
CA ASN A 22 -4.22 20.18 -5.56
C ASN A 22 -3.86 20.06 -7.03
N ILE A 23 -2.62 19.64 -7.33
CA ILE A 23 -2.13 19.47 -8.70
C ILE A 23 -2.01 17.98 -8.99
N ILE A 24 -2.94 17.44 -9.81
CA ILE A 24 -2.84 16.07 -10.31
C ILE A 24 -1.77 16.01 -11.40
N ILE A 25 -0.84 15.06 -11.27
CA ILE A 25 0.23 14.86 -12.25
C ILE A 25 -0.17 13.80 -13.27
N LYS A 26 -0.58 12.62 -12.80
CA LYS A 26 -1.01 11.52 -13.66
C LYS A 26 -1.87 10.52 -12.92
N GLU A 27 -2.53 9.66 -13.68
CA GLU A 27 -3.19 8.47 -13.16
C GLU A 27 -2.17 7.35 -12.91
N LEU A 28 -2.25 6.72 -11.74
CA LEU A 28 -1.44 5.58 -11.32
C LEU A 28 -2.14 4.25 -11.59
N GLY A 29 -3.48 4.23 -11.50
CA GLY A 29 -4.30 3.06 -11.80
C GLY A 29 -5.79 3.37 -11.71
N SER A 30 -6.58 2.51 -12.35
CA SER A 30 -8.04 2.52 -12.28
C SER A 30 -8.52 1.16 -11.79
N GLY A 31 -9.29 1.16 -10.71
CA GLY A 31 -10.01 0.00 -10.22
C GLY A 31 -11.49 0.01 -10.64
N ALA A 32 -12.23 -1.00 -10.18
CA ALA A 32 -13.66 -1.11 -10.43
C ALA A 32 -14.46 0.04 -9.78
N PHE A 33 -13.95 0.64 -8.70
CA PHE A 33 -14.68 1.62 -7.90
C PHE A 33 -14.02 3.00 -7.82
N SER A 34 -12.76 3.12 -8.23
CA SER A 34 -11.99 4.35 -8.05
C SER A 34 -10.85 4.49 -9.05
N HIS A 35 -10.42 5.72 -9.25
CA HIS A 35 -9.14 6.05 -9.85
C HIS A 35 -8.12 6.43 -8.76
N VAL A 36 -6.86 6.09 -8.98
CA VAL A 36 -5.75 6.52 -8.13
C VAL A 36 -4.85 7.43 -8.96
N TYR A 37 -4.52 8.61 -8.42
CA TYR A 37 -3.69 9.61 -9.09
C TYR A 37 -2.47 9.96 -8.25
N ALA A 38 -1.35 10.28 -8.90
CA ALA A 38 -0.25 11.00 -8.30
C ALA A 38 -0.56 12.49 -8.28
N PHE A 39 -0.33 13.16 -7.15
CA PHE A 39 -0.57 14.60 -7.02
C PHE A 39 0.44 15.26 -6.08
N ILE A 40 0.54 16.59 -6.15
CA ILE A 40 1.26 17.42 -5.18
C ILE A 40 0.29 18.48 -4.64
N PRO A 41 0.23 18.73 -3.32
CA PRO A 41 -0.51 19.87 -2.77
C PRO A 41 0.01 21.19 -3.37
N LYS A 42 -0.87 22.04 -3.91
CA LYS A 42 -0.46 23.28 -4.59
C LYS A 42 0.40 24.20 -3.73
N PRO A 43 0.12 24.43 -2.42
CA PRO A 43 0.98 25.27 -1.60
C PRO A 43 2.43 24.75 -1.55
N THR A 44 2.60 23.43 -1.51
CA THR A 44 3.93 22.79 -1.54
C THR A 44 4.60 22.95 -2.91
N ALA A 45 3.85 22.72 -3.99
CA ALA A 45 4.38 22.88 -5.34
C ALA A 45 4.79 24.33 -5.63
N ASP A 46 3.93 25.30 -5.33
CA ASP A 46 4.17 26.73 -5.54
C ASP A 46 5.41 27.19 -4.78
N GLN A 47 5.62 26.72 -3.54
CA GLN A 47 6.84 27.01 -2.77
C GLN A 47 8.09 26.45 -3.45
N ILE A 48 8.06 25.19 -3.90
CA ILE A 48 9.22 24.55 -4.54
C ILE A 48 9.58 25.25 -5.86
N ILE A 49 8.58 25.60 -6.67
CA ILE A 49 8.78 26.29 -7.96
C ILE A 49 9.27 27.72 -7.75
N SER A 50 8.73 28.43 -6.75
CA SER A 50 9.19 29.77 -6.37
C SER A 50 10.67 29.75 -5.97
N ASP A 51 11.09 28.79 -5.14
CA ASP A 51 12.49 28.64 -4.73
C ASP A 51 13.43 28.39 -5.92
N TYR A 52 12.99 27.60 -6.91
CA TYR A 52 13.74 27.33 -8.14
C TYR A 52 13.96 28.60 -8.97
N GLY A 53 12.93 29.46 -9.07
CA GLY A 53 13.05 30.75 -9.76
C GLY A 53 13.93 31.76 -9.02
N ALA A 54 14.00 31.69 -7.69
CA ALA A 54 14.68 32.69 -6.86
C ALA A 54 16.16 32.37 -6.59
N ASN A 55 16.53 31.11 -6.37
CA ASN A 55 17.79 30.78 -5.67
C ASN A 55 18.77 29.84 -6.38
N SER A 56 18.38 29.08 -7.41
CA SER A 56 19.31 28.43 -8.35
C SER A 56 18.51 27.62 -9.36
N HIS A 57 18.96 27.62 -10.62
CA HIS A 57 18.47 26.70 -11.65
C HIS A 57 18.95 25.25 -11.45
N ASP A 58 19.10 24.77 -10.21
CA ASP A 58 19.40 23.37 -9.93
C ASP A 58 18.14 22.51 -10.16
N ARG A 59 17.88 22.26 -11.44
CA ARG A 59 16.77 21.44 -11.90
C ARG A 59 16.79 20.05 -11.27
N PRO A 60 17.93 19.33 -11.16
CA PRO A 60 18.00 18.08 -10.41
C PRO A 60 17.49 18.18 -8.96
N ALA A 61 17.94 19.18 -8.20
CA ALA A 61 17.48 19.37 -6.81
C ALA A 61 15.97 19.68 -6.74
N THR A 62 15.47 20.53 -7.64
CA THR A 62 14.04 20.87 -7.72
C THR A 62 13.19 19.64 -8.06
N LEU A 63 13.60 18.84 -9.05
CA LEU A 63 12.92 17.59 -9.40
C LEU A 63 12.92 16.60 -8.24
N SER A 64 14.02 16.51 -7.48
CA SER A 64 14.08 15.70 -6.26
C SER A 64 13.06 16.18 -5.21
N ARG A 65 12.99 17.49 -4.95
CA ARG A 65 12.03 18.07 -4.00
C ARG A 65 10.58 17.83 -4.44
N LEU A 66 10.27 18.00 -5.72
CA LEU A 66 8.94 17.72 -6.26
C LEU A 66 8.58 16.25 -6.08
N ARG A 67 9.48 15.31 -6.41
CA ARG A 67 9.27 13.87 -6.19
C ARG A 67 8.99 13.53 -4.74
N SER A 68 9.74 14.11 -3.80
CA SER A 68 9.52 13.92 -2.36
C SER A 68 8.19 14.49 -1.86
N ALA A 69 7.58 15.42 -2.60
CA ALA A 69 6.28 16.00 -2.29
C ALA A 69 5.10 15.25 -2.91
N ILE A 70 5.35 14.26 -3.78
CA ILE A 70 4.29 13.47 -4.42
C ILE A 70 3.58 12.61 -3.39
N GLN A 71 2.25 12.63 -3.48
CA GLN A 71 1.35 11.75 -2.76
C GLN A 71 0.43 11.04 -3.76
N ALA A 72 -0.24 9.98 -3.31
CA ALA A 72 -1.31 9.35 -4.06
C ALA A 72 -2.67 9.81 -3.53
N VAL A 73 -3.66 9.94 -4.41
CA VAL A 73 -5.06 10.18 -4.04
C VAL A 73 -5.95 9.14 -4.69
N LYS A 74 -6.80 8.47 -3.91
CA LYS A 74 -7.87 7.61 -4.42
C LYS A 74 -9.14 8.46 -4.52
N ILE A 75 -9.74 8.51 -5.70
CA ILE A 75 -10.96 9.26 -6.01
C ILE A 75 -12.00 8.25 -6.50
N ILE A 76 -13.14 8.17 -5.84
CA ILE A 76 -14.21 7.21 -6.17
C ILE A 76 -14.94 7.62 -7.45
N HIS A 77 -15.35 6.63 -8.25
CA HIS A 77 -16.17 6.82 -9.44
C HIS A 77 -17.56 7.37 -9.05
N GLU A 78 -18.08 8.32 -9.82
CA GLU A 78 -19.39 8.91 -9.55
C GLU A 78 -20.55 7.91 -9.67
N ASP A 79 -20.43 6.98 -10.62
CA ASP A 79 -21.45 5.97 -10.90
C ASP A 79 -21.62 4.95 -9.75
N TYR A 80 -20.61 4.87 -8.88
CA TYR A 80 -20.56 3.94 -7.73
C TYR A 80 -20.93 4.59 -6.41
N LEU A 81 -21.56 5.77 -6.43
CA LEU A 81 -22.01 6.43 -5.21
C LEU A 81 -23.39 5.94 -4.73
N ARG A 82 -23.81 4.72 -5.10
CA ARG A 82 -25.02 4.12 -4.53
C ARG A 82 -24.82 3.86 -3.03
N GLN A 83 -25.90 3.93 -2.26
CA GLN A 83 -25.87 3.97 -0.79
C GLN A 83 -25.11 2.80 -0.12
N THR A 84 -25.01 1.64 -0.77
CA THR A 84 -24.24 0.48 -0.28
C THR A 84 -22.73 0.68 -0.37
N ASP A 85 -22.24 1.38 -1.40
CA ASP A 85 -20.83 1.53 -1.72
C ASP A 85 -20.19 2.69 -0.92
N MET A 86 -21.00 3.70 -0.57
CA MET A 86 -20.62 4.77 0.35
C MET A 86 -20.28 4.27 1.76
N ASN A 87 -20.95 3.20 2.21
CA ASN A 87 -20.64 2.57 3.50
C ASN A 87 -19.28 1.86 3.48
N CYS A 88 -18.90 1.25 2.35
CA CYS A 88 -17.60 0.61 2.17
C CYS A 88 -16.46 1.63 2.22
N LEU A 89 -16.62 2.77 1.55
CA LEU A 89 -15.63 3.84 1.59
C LEU A 89 -15.52 4.50 2.97
N ALA A 90 -16.67 4.79 3.60
CA ALA A 90 -16.66 5.33 4.96
C ALA A 90 -15.97 4.37 5.93
N ALA A 91 -16.17 3.07 5.77
CA ALA A 91 -15.46 2.04 6.54
C ALA A 91 -13.96 2.01 6.21
N GLU A 92 -13.57 2.09 4.94
CA GLU A 92 -12.17 2.18 4.49
C GLU A 92 -11.46 3.39 5.12
N VAL A 93 -12.02 4.59 4.98
CA VAL A 93 -11.46 5.83 5.54
C VAL A 93 -11.39 5.77 7.05
N GLN A 94 -12.44 5.28 7.73
CA GLN A 94 -12.43 5.14 9.19
C GLN A 94 -11.37 4.14 9.66
N ALA A 95 -11.19 3.02 8.95
CA ALA A 95 -10.17 2.04 9.27
C ALA A 95 -8.77 2.64 9.09
N LEU A 96 -8.51 3.29 7.95
CA LEU A 96 -7.23 3.95 7.67
C LEU A 96 -6.90 5.04 8.68
N GLN A 97 -7.87 5.88 9.07
CA GLN A 97 -7.69 6.89 10.12
C GLN A 97 -7.37 6.26 11.49
N PHE A 98 -7.89 5.07 11.77
CA PHE A 98 -7.54 4.33 13.00
C PHE A 98 -6.14 3.71 12.91
N LEU A 99 -5.79 3.12 11.77
CA LEU A 99 -4.51 2.48 11.51
C LEU A 99 -3.36 3.51 11.53
N ASP A 100 -3.58 4.70 10.97
CA ASP A 100 -2.57 5.74 10.91
C ASP A 100 -2.13 6.25 12.30
N LYS A 101 -3.06 6.28 13.27
CA LYS A 101 -2.73 6.60 14.68
C LYS A 101 -1.71 5.64 15.29
N ALA A 102 -1.73 4.38 14.88
CA ALA A 102 -0.76 3.39 15.34
C ALA A 102 0.57 3.50 14.60
N SER A 103 0.51 3.93 13.33
CA SER A 103 1.61 4.08 12.37
C SER A 103 2.46 2.81 12.23
N HIS A 104 2.40 2.16 11.06
CA HIS A 104 3.10 0.90 10.86
C HIS A 104 3.71 0.81 9.45
N PRO A 105 4.98 0.43 9.30
CA PRO A 105 5.65 0.44 8.00
C PRO A 105 4.99 -0.46 6.96
N ASN A 106 4.34 -1.54 7.37
CA ASN A 106 3.75 -2.51 6.43
C ASN A 106 2.25 -2.30 6.15
N VAL A 107 1.70 -1.14 6.54
CA VAL A 107 0.34 -0.70 6.20
C VAL A 107 0.43 0.67 5.57
N VAL A 108 -0.32 0.92 4.50
CA VAL A 108 -0.29 2.21 3.80
C VAL A 108 -0.70 3.36 4.72
N HIS A 109 0.06 4.44 4.71
CA HIS A 109 -0.27 5.67 5.44
C HIS A 109 -1.30 6.51 4.70
N SER A 110 -2.34 6.96 5.42
CA SER A 110 -3.35 7.90 4.92
C SER A 110 -3.12 9.27 5.55
N PHE A 111 -3.04 10.33 4.75
CA PHE A 111 -2.73 11.69 5.25
C PHE A 111 -3.97 12.54 5.47
N ALA A 112 -4.86 12.56 4.49
CA ALA A 112 -6.06 13.39 4.53
C ALA A 112 -7.21 12.69 3.80
N SER A 113 -8.43 13.06 4.15
CA SER A 113 -9.64 12.61 3.47
C SER A 113 -10.59 13.78 3.34
N GLY A 114 -11.27 13.87 2.20
CA GLY A 114 -12.34 14.84 2.00
C GLY A 114 -13.62 14.12 1.61
N THR A 115 -14.71 14.49 2.27
CA THR A 115 -16.07 14.17 1.86
C THR A 115 -16.77 15.50 1.59
N HIS A 116 -16.95 15.88 0.33
CA HIS A 116 -17.68 17.10 -0.03
C HIS A 116 -19.03 16.72 -0.62
N GLU A 117 -20.10 17.00 0.12
CA GLU A 117 -21.44 16.50 -0.19
C GLU A 117 -21.47 14.95 -0.28
N VAL A 118 -22.66 14.34 -0.28
CA VAL A 118 -22.85 12.88 -0.15
C VAL A 118 -22.22 12.08 -1.31
N TRP A 119 -21.62 12.75 -2.29
CA TRP A 119 -21.28 12.24 -3.61
C TRP A 119 -19.83 12.48 -4.03
N GLN A 120 -18.96 13.03 -3.18
CA GLN A 120 -17.56 13.25 -3.55
C GLN A 120 -16.66 12.83 -2.41
N ALA A 121 -15.95 11.73 -2.61
CA ALA A 121 -15.09 11.20 -1.59
C ALA A 121 -13.74 10.80 -2.17
N TRP A 122 -12.72 11.30 -1.49
CA TRP A 122 -11.32 11.04 -1.79
C TRP A 122 -10.54 10.91 -0.50
N TYR A 123 -9.43 10.19 -0.56
CA TYR A 123 -8.43 10.21 0.49
C TYR A 123 -7.04 10.12 -0.12
N THR A 124 -6.08 10.73 0.57
CA THR A 124 -4.68 10.82 0.15
C THR A 124 -3.84 9.88 0.98
N MET A 125 -2.81 9.32 0.36
CA MET A 125 -1.92 8.34 0.93
C MET A 125 -0.48 8.56 0.47
N GLU A 126 0.45 7.90 1.14
CA GLU A 126 1.84 7.88 0.69
C GLU A 126 1.99 7.29 -0.71
N ILE A 127 3.00 7.77 -1.44
CA ILE A 127 3.33 7.19 -2.74
C ILE A 127 4.24 5.97 -2.56
N LEU A 128 3.81 4.83 -3.08
CA LEU A 128 4.56 3.57 -3.04
C LEU A 128 5.13 3.28 -4.44
N SER A 129 6.33 3.77 -4.70
CA SER A 129 6.91 3.80 -6.05
C SER A 129 7.42 2.45 -6.56
N GLY A 130 7.58 1.45 -5.70
CA GLY A 130 8.08 0.12 -6.10
C GLY A 130 7.07 -0.71 -6.91
N GLY A 131 5.87 -0.18 -7.15
CA GLY A 131 4.79 -0.90 -7.82
C GLY A 131 4.15 -1.96 -6.94
N ASP A 132 3.31 -2.80 -7.55
CA ASP A 132 2.60 -3.88 -6.88
C ASP A 132 3.25 -5.26 -7.11
N LEU A 133 2.91 -6.23 -6.23
CA LEU A 133 3.44 -7.59 -6.30
C LEU A 133 2.97 -8.35 -7.53
N GLN A 134 1.73 -8.13 -8.01
CA GLN A 134 1.26 -8.78 -9.24
C GLN A 134 2.14 -8.38 -10.45
N SER A 135 2.43 -7.09 -10.59
CA SER A 135 3.31 -6.53 -11.60
C SER A 135 4.73 -7.08 -11.50
N PHE A 136 5.25 -7.27 -10.28
CA PHE A 136 6.56 -7.89 -10.07
C PHE A 136 6.56 -9.38 -10.48
N LEU A 137 5.58 -10.15 -10.01
CA LEU A 137 5.44 -11.57 -10.34
C LEU A 137 5.23 -11.81 -11.85
N SER A 138 4.55 -10.88 -12.54
CA SER A 138 4.33 -10.96 -13.98
C SER A 138 5.64 -10.95 -14.80
N LYS A 139 6.75 -10.45 -14.22
CA LYS A 139 8.06 -10.45 -14.88
C LYS A 139 8.63 -11.85 -15.08
N TYR A 140 8.09 -12.87 -14.41
CA TYR A 140 8.54 -14.25 -14.53
C TYR A 140 7.62 -15.13 -15.39
N THR A 141 6.51 -14.60 -15.92
CA THR A 141 5.51 -15.36 -16.69
C THR A 141 5.30 -14.86 -18.12
N GLY A 142 5.99 -13.78 -18.52
CA GLY A 142 5.82 -13.14 -19.83
C GLY A 142 6.84 -13.55 -20.91
N LYS A 143 6.68 -12.96 -22.11
CA LYS A 143 7.64 -13.08 -23.23
C LYS A 143 8.90 -12.21 -23.08
N SER A 144 8.91 -11.30 -22.10
CA SER A 144 10.07 -10.49 -21.77
C SER A 144 11.16 -11.35 -21.13
N THR A 145 12.41 -10.90 -21.24
CA THR A 145 13.51 -11.47 -20.45
C THR A 145 13.11 -11.45 -18.97
N PRO A 146 13.03 -12.61 -18.31
CA PRO A 146 12.64 -12.65 -16.91
C PRO A 146 13.71 -11.96 -16.07
N LEU A 147 13.29 -11.35 -14.97
CA LEU A 147 14.23 -10.88 -13.97
C LEU A 147 15.00 -12.08 -13.40
N THR A 148 16.18 -11.79 -12.86
CA THR A 148 16.89 -12.72 -11.98
C THR A 148 15.94 -13.16 -10.86
N LYS A 149 16.06 -14.43 -10.43
CA LYS A 149 15.23 -14.94 -9.34
C LYS A 149 15.50 -14.12 -8.06
N PRO A 150 14.47 -13.73 -7.31
CA PRO A 150 14.69 -13.07 -6.04
C PRO A 150 15.30 -14.08 -5.05
N PRO A 151 16.20 -13.63 -4.15
CA PRO A 151 16.79 -14.50 -3.15
C PRO A 151 15.74 -15.00 -2.16
N GLU A 152 15.99 -16.14 -1.53
CA GLU A 152 15.06 -16.73 -0.57
C GLU A 152 14.82 -15.80 0.64
N SER A 153 15.83 -15.05 1.08
CA SER A 153 15.67 -14.02 2.13
C SER A 153 14.66 -12.93 1.77
N PHE A 154 14.47 -12.60 0.49
CA PHE A 154 13.45 -11.64 0.06
C PHE A 154 12.04 -12.19 0.28
N VAL A 155 11.82 -13.50 0.07
CA VAL A 155 10.54 -14.15 0.36
C VAL A 155 10.23 -14.10 1.85
N TRP A 156 11.23 -14.39 2.70
CA TRP A 156 11.10 -14.26 4.15
C TRP A 156 10.84 -12.81 4.59
N HIS A 157 11.45 -11.83 3.92
CA HIS A 157 11.19 -10.42 4.16
C HIS A 157 9.73 -10.05 3.87
N VAL A 158 9.20 -10.42 2.70
CA VAL A 158 7.80 -10.15 2.33
C VAL A 158 6.83 -10.84 3.30
N LEU A 159 7.10 -12.10 3.69
CA LEU A 159 6.31 -12.80 4.71
C LEU A 159 6.28 -12.03 6.03
N LYS A 160 7.43 -11.57 6.51
CA LYS A 160 7.53 -10.78 7.73
C LYS A 160 6.68 -9.51 7.64
N CYS A 161 6.82 -8.75 6.56
CA CYS A 161 6.06 -7.52 6.32
C CYS A 161 4.54 -7.76 6.39
N MET A 162 4.05 -8.79 5.70
CA MET A 162 2.61 -9.09 5.67
C MET A 162 2.09 -9.59 7.01
N VAL A 163 2.85 -10.43 7.71
CA VAL A 163 2.46 -10.91 9.04
C VAL A 163 2.44 -9.78 10.07
N ASP A 164 3.38 -8.84 10.01
CA ASP A 164 3.39 -7.67 10.88
C ASP A 164 2.22 -6.72 10.58
N ALA A 165 1.87 -6.55 9.29
CA ALA A 165 0.66 -5.83 8.89
C ALA A 165 -0.61 -6.46 9.48
N LEU A 166 -0.74 -7.79 9.44
CA LEU A 166 -1.87 -8.50 10.04
C LEU A 166 -1.86 -8.45 11.58
N LEU A 167 -0.69 -8.48 12.23
CA LEU A 167 -0.58 -8.31 13.68
C LEU A 167 -1.11 -6.95 14.13
N LEU A 168 -0.81 -5.89 13.38
CA LEU A 168 -1.40 -4.57 13.60
C LEU A 168 -2.90 -4.61 13.34
N LEU A 169 -3.31 -5.02 12.13
CA LEU A 169 -4.70 -4.94 11.69
C LEU A 169 -5.63 -5.71 12.63
N HIS A 170 -5.27 -6.95 12.95
CA HIS A 170 -6.10 -7.85 13.73
C HIS A 170 -6.06 -7.56 15.23
N PHE A 171 -4.90 -7.17 15.77
CA PHE A 171 -4.65 -7.14 17.22
C PHE A 171 -4.03 -5.85 17.76
N GLY A 172 -3.83 -4.82 16.93
CA GLY A 172 -3.30 -3.53 17.34
C GLY A 172 -1.85 -3.58 17.79
N ARG A 173 -1.09 -4.56 17.28
CA ARG A 173 0.31 -4.73 17.63
C ARG A 173 1.19 -4.00 16.62
N ALA A 174 1.63 -2.79 16.97
CA ALA A 174 2.54 -1.99 16.15
C ALA A 174 4.04 -2.28 16.41
N GLY A 175 4.35 -3.35 17.15
CA GLY A 175 5.72 -3.75 17.50
C GLY A 175 5.80 -4.70 18.69
N PRO A 176 7.00 -5.13 19.11
CA PRO A 176 7.18 -6.16 20.12
C PRO A 176 6.44 -5.91 21.43
N ASN A 177 6.40 -4.63 21.85
CA ASN A 177 5.87 -4.16 23.14
C ASN A 177 4.71 -3.15 23.01
N ARG A 178 4.21 -2.89 21.79
CA ARG A 178 3.11 -1.94 21.56
C ARG A 178 1.82 -2.71 21.35
N ASN A 179 1.05 -2.92 22.41
CA ASN A 179 -0.31 -3.46 22.32
C ASN A 179 -1.31 -2.36 22.69
N SER A 180 -2.24 -2.04 21.79
CA SER A 180 -3.37 -1.18 22.15
C SER A 180 -4.46 -2.02 22.81
N ARG A 181 -4.79 -1.73 24.07
CA ARG A 181 -5.90 -2.39 24.79
C ARG A 181 -7.25 -2.06 24.18
N ASP A 182 -7.37 -0.88 23.58
CA ASP A 182 -8.59 -0.38 22.95
C ASP A 182 -8.61 -0.64 21.43
N TRP A 183 -7.81 -1.60 20.95
CA TRP A 183 -7.81 -1.93 19.53
C TRP A 183 -9.13 -2.58 19.15
N PRO A 184 -9.90 -2.00 18.20
CA PRO A 184 -11.19 -2.55 17.83
C PRO A 184 -11.05 -3.89 17.09
N GLY A 185 -9.91 -4.16 16.46
CA GLY A 185 -9.71 -5.33 15.62
C GLY A 185 -10.36 -5.16 14.26
N PHE A 186 -9.59 -5.48 13.22
CA PHE A 186 -10.04 -5.42 11.84
C PHE A 186 -9.71 -6.72 11.11
N TYR A 187 -10.31 -6.94 9.95
CA TYR A 187 -9.85 -7.86 8.91
C TYR A 187 -9.79 -7.12 7.57
N HIS A 188 -8.97 -7.58 6.63
CA HIS A 188 -8.80 -6.97 5.31
C HIS A 188 -9.82 -7.48 4.29
N SER A 189 -10.06 -8.80 4.24
CA SER A 189 -10.95 -9.52 3.31
C SER A 189 -10.61 -9.48 1.82
N ASP A 190 -9.66 -8.65 1.37
CA ASP A 190 -9.22 -8.62 -0.04
C ASP A 190 -7.69 -8.67 -0.17
N ILE A 191 -7.05 -9.67 0.47
CA ILE A 191 -5.59 -9.87 0.36
C ILE A 191 -5.28 -10.62 -0.94
N LYS A 192 -4.55 -9.94 -1.82
CA LYS A 192 -4.15 -10.39 -3.15
C LYS A 192 -2.96 -9.56 -3.63
N GLU A 193 -2.36 -9.99 -4.74
CA GLU A 193 -1.06 -9.55 -5.23
C GLU A 193 -1.03 -8.08 -5.67
N ASP A 194 -2.12 -7.57 -6.24
CA ASP A 194 -2.28 -6.15 -6.63
C ASP A 194 -2.51 -5.20 -5.45
N ASN A 195 -2.88 -5.74 -4.28
CA ASN A 195 -3.08 -4.99 -3.04
C ASN A 195 -1.84 -5.00 -2.11
N VAL A 196 -0.72 -5.57 -2.58
CA VAL A 196 0.58 -5.50 -1.89
C VAL A 196 1.52 -4.62 -2.71
N LEU A 197 1.78 -3.43 -2.18
CA LEU A 197 2.62 -2.41 -2.82
C LEU A 197 4.00 -2.38 -2.18
N PHE A 198 4.99 -1.87 -2.90
CA PHE A 198 6.37 -1.80 -2.42
C PHE A 198 6.82 -0.37 -2.11
N ARG A 199 7.32 -0.18 -0.89
CA ARG A 199 8.05 1.03 -0.51
C ARG A 199 9.53 0.80 -0.77
N VAL A 200 10.09 1.61 -1.66
CA VAL A 200 11.54 1.63 -1.89
C VAL A 200 12.20 2.24 -0.65
N PRO A 201 13.22 1.59 -0.07
CA PRO A 201 13.85 2.08 1.14
C PRO A 201 14.54 3.41 0.84
N ALA A 202 14.27 4.43 1.66
CA ALA A 202 15.11 5.63 1.68
C ALA A 202 16.45 5.27 2.33
N GLU A 203 17.53 5.98 2.00
CA GLU A 203 18.86 5.69 2.59
C GLU A 203 18.78 5.55 4.13
N GLY A 204 19.26 4.42 4.64
CA GLY A 204 19.25 4.11 6.08
C GLY A 204 17.89 3.77 6.68
N LYS A 205 16.83 3.58 5.87
CA LYS A 205 15.51 3.14 6.31
C LYS A 205 15.10 1.85 5.61
N GLY A 206 14.84 0.79 6.37
CA GLY A 206 14.44 -0.51 5.84
C GLY A 206 15.43 -1.61 6.22
N PHE A 207 15.30 -2.77 5.58
CA PHE A 207 16.25 -3.87 5.74
C PHE A 207 17.14 -3.97 4.50
N GLU A 208 18.38 -3.50 4.62
CA GLU A 208 19.37 -3.49 3.54
C GLU A 208 18.80 -2.87 2.25
N ASP A 209 18.82 -3.60 1.14
CA ASP A 209 18.33 -3.19 -0.18
C ASP A 209 16.93 -3.71 -0.51
N PHE A 210 16.24 -4.35 0.45
CA PHE A 210 14.91 -4.92 0.21
C PHE A 210 13.82 -3.84 0.34
N PRO A 211 12.91 -3.72 -0.66
CA PRO A 211 11.73 -2.89 -0.50
C PRO A 211 10.75 -3.51 0.49
N ASP A 212 10.23 -2.69 1.39
CA ASP A 212 9.21 -3.10 2.33
C ASP A 212 7.91 -3.37 1.57
N ALA A 213 7.33 -4.54 1.78
CA ALA A 213 5.97 -4.83 1.33
C ALA A 213 4.96 -4.12 2.25
N VAL A 214 3.97 -3.49 1.64
CA VAL A 214 2.97 -2.65 2.28
C VAL A 214 1.58 -3.10 1.85
N LEU A 215 0.74 -3.44 2.82
CA LEU A 215 -0.65 -3.78 2.56
C LEU A 215 -1.45 -2.50 2.26
N ALA A 216 -2.16 -2.52 1.14
CA ALA A 216 -2.95 -1.41 0.61
C ALA A 216 -4.36 -1.87 0.19
N ASP A 217 -5.19 -0.91 -0.20
CA ASP A 217 -6.60 -1.06 -0.62
C ASP A 217 -7.51 -1.72 0.43
N PHE A 218 -8.03 -0.88 1.34
CA PHE A 218 -8.87 -1.30 2.45
C PHE A 218 -10.37 -1.23 2.10
N GLY A 219 -10.73 -1.25 0.81
CA GLY A 219 -12.14 -1.13 0.36
C GLY A 219 -13.09 -2.22 0.89
N SER A 220 -12.54 -3.38 1.29
CA SER A 220 -13.30 -4.51 1.85
C SER A 220 -13.07 -4.72 3.36
N VAL A 221 -12.45 -3.74 4.03
CA VAL A 221 -12.10 -3.86 5.45
C VAL A 221 -13.34 -4.01 6.33
N GLY A 222 -13.26 -4.88 7.33
CA GLY A 222 -14.29 -5.02 8.35
C GLY A 222 -13.74 -4.73 9.73
N LYS A 223 -14.56 -4.10 10.58
CA LYS A 223 -14.28 -3.79 11.99
C LYS A 223 -15.13 -4.69 12.88
N LEU A 224 -14.57 -5.17 13.98
CA LEU A 224 -15.36 -5.91 14.97
C LEU A 224 -16.33 -4.95 15.67
N ASP A 225 -17.62 -5.26 15.59
CA ASP A 225 -18.61 -4.58 16.41
C ASP A 225 -18.56 -5.17 17.83
N PRO A 226 -18.27 -4.36 18.88
CA PRO A 226 -18.24 -4.85 20.25
C PRO A 226 -19.59 -5.41 20.74
N ASN A 227 -20.69 -5.01 20.11
CA ASN A 227 -22.04 -5.46 20.44
C ASN A 227 -22.54 -6.60 19.53
N ALA A 228 -21.69 -7.09 18.62
CA ALA A 228 -22.04 -8.18 17.72
C ALA A 228 -22.47 -9.44 18.48
N ASP A 229 -23.49 -10.12 17.95
CA ASP A 229 -23.86 -11.45 18.40
C ASP A 229 -22.74 -12.48 18.16
N GLN A 230 -22.84 -13.66 18.78
CA GLN A 230 -21.79 -14.67 18.69
C GLN A 230 -21.51 -15.09 17.24
N ARG A 231 -22.55 -15.22 16.41
CA ARG A 231 -22.43 -15.65 15.01
C ARG A 231 -21.65 -14.63 14.18
N THR A 232 -21.91 -13.34 14.39
CA THR A 232 -21.23 -12.23 13.71
C THR A 232 -19.78 -12.13 14.14
N ARG A 233 -19.50 -12.31 15.43
CA ARG A 233 -18.12 -12.42 15.95
C ARG A 233 -17.37 -13.61 15.35
N ASP A 234 -18.04 -14.76 15.22
CA ASP A 234 -17.44 -15.95 14.62
C ASP A 234 -17.09 -15.73 13.15
N ALA A 235 -18.00 -15.12 12.39
CA ALA A 235 -17.74 -14.73 11.01
C ALA A 235 -16.55 -13.76 10.92
N PHE A 236 -16.45 -12.78 11.83
CA PHE A 236 -15.32 -11.85 11.89
C PHE A 236 -13.99 -12.58 12.11
N PHE A 237 -13.90 -13.49 13.09
CA PHE A 237 -12.65 -14.22 13.35
C PHE A 237 -12.27 -15.18 12.23
N GLN A 238 -13.26 -15.76 11.54
CA GLN A 238 -13.01 -16.53 10.32
C GLN A 238 -12.44 -15.66 9.19
N ARG A 239 -12.89 -14.40 9.04
CA ARG A 239 -12.29 -13.46 8.08
C ARG A 239 -10.83 -13.16 8.40
N GLN A 240 -10.48 -12.96 9.67
CA GLN A 240 -9.08 -12.82 10.08
C GLN A 240 -8.25 -14.07 9.76
N LYS A 241 -8.80 -15.28 9.95
CA LYS A 241 -8.11 -16.52 9.53
C LYS A 241 -7.93 -16.56 8.01
N LEU A 242 -8.94 -16.16 7.24
CA LEU A 242 -8.86 -16.11 5.78
C LEU A 242 -7.80 -15.12 5.28
N ASP A 243 -7.63 -13.97 5.94
CA ASP A 243 -6.53 -13.04 5.63
C ASP A 243 -5.17 -13.75 5.73
N VAL A 244 -4.94 -14.53 6.80
CA VAL A 244 -3.69 -15.31 6.97
C VAL A 244 -3.48 -16.30 5.83
N LEU A 245 -4.53 -17.04 5.47
CA LEU A 245 -4.46 -18.01 4.38
C LEU A 245 -4.22 -17.32 3.03
N HIS A 246 -4.80 -16.15 2.80
CA HIS A 246 -4.57 -15.38 1.58
C HIS A 246 -3.15 -14.80 1.51
N VAL A 247 -2.55 -14.37 2.62
CA VAL A 247 -1.11 -14.01 2.63
C VAL A 247 -0.28 -15.19 2.13
N ILE A 248 -0.54 -16.39 2.64
CA ILE A 248 0.19 -17.59 2.23
C ILE A 248 -0.06 -17.91 0.75
N MET A 249 -1.32 -18.08 0.36
CA MET A 249 -1.70 -18.61 -0.96
C MET A 249 -1.53 -17.61 -2.10
N ARG A 250 -1.74 -16.31 -1.84
CA ARG A 250 -1.68 -15.26 -2.87
C ARG A 250 -0.35 -14.55 -2.90
N ILE A 251 0.31 -14.37 -1.76
CA ILE A 251 1.53 -13.55 -1.70
C ILE A 251 2.75 -14.46 -1.65
N ILE A 252 2.82 -15.36 -0.68
CA ILE A 252 4.05 -16.09 -0.37
C ILE A 252 4.27 -17.29 -1.29
N ASP A 253 3.25 -18.12 -1.54
CA ASP A 253 3.40 -19.30 -2.39
C ASP A 253 3.83 -18.94 -3.83
N PRO A 254 3.25 -17.91 -4.50
CA PRO A 254 3.77 -17.47 -5.78
C PRO A 254 5.23 -17.00 -5.71
N LEU A 255 5.61 -16.27 -4.66
CA LEU A 255 7.00 -15.82 -4.46
C LEU A 255 7.97 -16.98 -4.24
N VAL A 256 7.60 -17.97 -3.43
CA VAL A 256 8.35 -19.21 -3.20
C VAL A 256 8.64 -19.90 -4.52
N ASN A 257 7.62 -20.03 -5.37
CA ASN A 257 7.76 -20.65 -6.68
C ASN A 257 8.69 -19.84 -7.62
N ARG A 258 8.69 -18.50 -7.55
CA ARG A 258 9.57 -17.65 -8.39
C ARG A 258 11.01 -17.60 -7.89
N ALA A 259 11.20 -17.53 -6.58
CA ALA A 259 12.52 -17.59 -5.95
C ALA A 259 13.15 -18.99 -6.09
N GLY A 260 12.32 -20.03 -6.15
CA GLY A 260 12.79 -21.41 -6.06
C GLY A 260 13.25 -21.76 -4.65
N CYS A 261 12.54 -21.27 -3.63
CA CYS A 261 12.89 -21.51 -2.23
C CYS A 261 12.87 -23.02 -1.92
N THR A 262 13.79 -23.44 -1.05
CA THR A 262 13.92 -24.86 -0.67
C THR A 262 13.73 -25.11 0.83
N ASP A 263 13.58 -24.05 1.63
CA ASP A 263 13.38 -24.16 3.07
C ASP A 263 12.00 -24.78 3.42
N CYS A 264 12.05 -26.00 3.93
CA CYS A 264 10.87 -26.78 4.33
C CYS A 264 10.04 -26.10 5.43
N ARG A 265 10.60 -25.15 6.19
CA ARG A 265 9.87 -24.42 7.23
C ARG A 265 8.74 -23.57 6.67
N LEU A 266 8.85 -23.11 5.41
CA LEU A 266 7.74 -22.41 4.76
C LEU A 266 6.53 -23.34 4.60
N VAL A 267 6.77 -24.60 4.20
CA VAL A 267 5.72 -25.62 4.09
C VAL A 267 5.11 -25.93 5.46
N GLU A 268 5.94 -26.08 6.50
CA GLU A 268 5.46 -26.29 7.87
C GLU A 268 4.56 -25.14 8.36
N LEU A 269 4.94 -23.89 8.06
CA LEU A 269 4.13 -22.72 8.39
C LEU A 269 2.79 -22.73 7.65
N PHE A 270 2.77 -23.16 6.39
CA PHE A 270 1.55 -23.24 5.58
C PHE A 270 0.60 -24.30 6.15
N ASP A 271 1.14 -25.47 6.52
CA ASP A 271 0.37 -26.53 7.16
C ASP A 271 -0.18 -26.08 8.51
N GLN A 272 0.64 -25.39 9.32
CA GLN A 272 0.19 -24.85 10.60
C GLN A 272 -0.94 -23.85 10.43
N ALA A 273 -0.84 -22.92 9.47
CA ALA A 273 -1.86 -21.90 9.20
C ALA A 273 -3.21 -22.51 8.79
N ASN A 274 -3.19 -23.51 7.90
CA ASN A 274 -4.39 -24.25 7.49
C ASN A 274 -5.08 -24.90 8.69
N ASN A 275 -4.29 -25.46 9.60
CA ASN A 275 -4.76 -26.20 10.76
C ASN A 275 -5.05 -25.34 12.00
N ILE A 276 -4.96 -24.01 11.93
CA ILE A 276 -5.37 -23.13 13.04
C ILE A 276 -6.84 -23.38 13.38
N ARG A 277 -7.09 -23.85 14.61
CA ARG A 277 -8.44 -24.03 15.15
C ARG A 277 -8.83 -22.79 15.95
N LEU A 278 -9.91 -22.14 15.55
CA LEU A 278 -10.47 -21.04 16.33
C LEU A 278 -11.03 -21.60 17.65
N GLN A 279 -10.75 -20.92 18.75
CA GLN A 279 -11.24 -21.31 20.07
C GLN A 279 -12.59 -20.63 20.35
N ASP A 280 -13.40 -21.20 21.27
CA ASP A 280 -14.60 -20.54 21.77
C ASP A 280 -14.27 -19.45 22.81
N GLY A 281 -15.13 -18.43 22.97
CA GLY A 281 -14.99 -17.37 24.00
C GLY A 281 -14.65 -15.96 23.47
N LEU A 282 -14.20 -15.05 24.34
CA LEU A 282 -13.84 -13.66 23.98
C LEU A 282 -12.45 -13.54 23.33
N GLU A 283 -11.56 -14.51 23.57
CA GLU A 283 -10.18 -14.52 23.08
C GLU A 283 -9.98 -15.42 21.84
N ARG A 284 -11.04 -15.64 21.03
CA ARG A 284 -11.10 -16.70 19.98
C ARG A 284 -9.92 -16.75 19.03
N ASN A 285 -9.30 -15.61 18.72
CA ASN A 285 -8.20 -15.51 17.78
C ASN A 285 -6.80 -15.48 18.43
N THR A 286 -6.67 -15.88 19.69
CA THR A 286 -5.37 -16.16 20.31
C THR A 286 -4.51 -17.15 19.50
N PRO A 287 -5.04 -18.25 18.93
CA PRO A 287 -4.27 -19.12 18.05
C PRO A 287 -3.72 -18.41 16.80
N VAL A 288 -4.55 -17.61 16.12
CA VAL A 288 -4.13 -16.77 14.97
C VAL A 288 -3.04 -15.79 15.39
N LYS A 289 -3.25 -15.08 16.50
CA LYS A 289 -2.28 -14.14 17.06
C LYS A 289 -0.94 -14.82 17.35
N ASN A 290 -0.96 -15.97 18.01
CA ASN A 290 0.27 -16.69 18.37
C ASN A 290 1.02 -17.17 17.13
N TRP A 291 0.30 -17.71 16.14
CA TRP A 291 0.89 -18.11 14.87
C TRP A 291 1.55 -16.92 14.16
N LEU A 292 0.86 -15.78 14.05
CA LEU A 292 1.41 -14.57 13.44
C LEU A 292 2.67 -14.09 14.18
N ARG A 293 2.67 -14.09 15.51
CA ARG A 293 3.86 -13.70 16.29
C ARG A 293 5.06 -14.59 16.01
N GLN A 294 4.86 -15.91 16.11
CA GLN A 294 5.92 -16.89 15.87
C GLN A 294 6.45 -16.81 14.43
N THR A 295 5.54 -16.62 13.48
CA THR A 295 5.89 -16.48 12.06
C THR A 295 6.68 -15.21 11.80
N SER A 296 6.31 -14.07 12.40
CA SER A 296 7.07 -12.82 12.28
C SER A 296 8.50 -12.96 12.82
N ASP A 297 8.63 -13.53 14.01
CA ASP A 297 9.93 -13.73 14.66
C ASP A 297 10.82 -14.67 13.82
N LEU A 298 10.26 -15.78 13.33
CA LEU A 298 10.98 -16.71 12.46
C LEU A 298 11.36 -16.07 11.11
N ALA A 299 10.43 -15.36 10.47
CA ALA A 299 10.66 -14.72 9.18
C ALA A 299 11.76 -13.63 9.28
N GLY A 300 11.77 -12.85 10.37
CA GLY A 300 12.86 -11.91 10.66
C GLY A 300 14.22 -12.59 10.77
N LYS A 301 14.29 -13.65 11.58
CA LYS A 301 15.51 -14.44 11.74
C LYS A 301 16.00 -15.04 10.42
N LYS A 302 15.08 -15.62 9.62
CA LYS A 302 15.43 -16.26 8.34
C LYS A 302 15.88 -15.26 7.29
N ARG A 303 15.21 -14.12 7.21
CA ARG A 303 15.62 -13.00 6.35
C ARG A 303 17.06 -12.58 6.64
N GLU A 304 17.43 -12.48 7.91
CA GLU A 304 18.80 -12.09 8.34
C GLU A 304 19.82 -13.20 8.06
N GLU A 305 19.51 -14.45 8.41
CA GLU A 305 20.41 -15.59 8.22
C GLU A 305 20.70 -15.91 6.75
N LEU A 306 19.72 -15.69 5.88
CA LEU A 306 19.80 -16.03 4.45
C LEU A 306 19.99 -14.79 3.57
N TYR A 307 20.39 -13.66 4.16
CA TYR A 307 20.46 -12.40 3.43
C TYR A 307 21.40 -12.51 2.22
N GLU A 308 20.86 -12.18 1.06
CA GLU A 308 21.59 -11.98 -0.18
C GLU A 308 21.06 -10.69 -0.82
N PRO A 309 21.93 -9.80 -1.32
CA PRO A 309 21.48 -8.60 -2.02
C PRO A 309 20.61 -8.93 -3.23
N LEU A 310 19.64 -8.07 -3.52
CA LEU A 310 18.87 -8.17 -4.75
C LEU A 310 19.79 -8.00 -5.97
N ALA A 311 19.54 -8.79 -7.01
CA ALA A 311 20.20 -8.61 -8.29
C ALA A 311 19.91 -7.21 -8.88
N THR A 312 20.85 -6.66 -9.65
CA THR A 312 20.78 -5.30 -10.18
C THR A 312 19.52 -5.02 -11.01
N ASP A 313 19.02 -6.02 -11.74
CA ASP A 313 17.79 -5.91 -12.52
C ASP A 313 16.53 -5.82 -11.63
N ILE A 314 16.51 -6.53 -10.51
CA ILE A 314 15.45 -6.42 -9.48
C ILE A 314 15.54 -5.06 -8.77
N GLN A 315 16.73 -4.61 -8.37
CA GLN A 315 16.92 -3.28 -7.79
C GLN A 315 16.41 -2.20 -8.76
N THR A 316 16.81 -2.28 -10.03
CA THR A 316 16.36 -1.37 -11.11
C THR A 316 14.85 -1.42 -11.30
N TYR A 317 14.21 -2.58 -11.13
CA TYR A 317 12.75 -2.71 -11.19
C TYR A 317 12.08 -1.84 -10.12
N PHE A 318 12.53 -1.94 -8.87
CA PHE A 318 11.94 -1.22 -7.74
C PHE A 318 12.32 0.27 -7.71
N SER A 319 13.51 0.65 -8.20
CA SER A 319 13.97 2.05 -8.18
C SER A 319 13.30 2.96 -9.23
N LYS A 320 12.32 2.47 -9.99
CA LYS A 320 11.61 3.30 -10.97
C LYS A 320 10.81 4.38 -10.24
N PRO A 321 10.94 5.66 -10.61
CA PRO A 321 10.14 6.70 -9.99
C PRO A 321 8.68 6.51 -10.37
N ALA A 322 7.77 6.74 -9.40
CA ALA A 322 6.34 6.70 -9.66
C ALA A 322 5.93 7.71 -10.75
N VAL A 323 6.62 8.85 -10.81
CA VAL A 323 6.44 9.92 -11.79
C VAL A 323 7.80 10.30 -12.41
N SER A 324 7.85 10.31 -13.74
CA SER A 324 9.03 10.67 -14.53
C SER A 324 9.28 12.18 -14.59
N ASP A 325 10.49 12.58 -14.96
CA ASP A 325 10.82 14.01 -15.15
C ASP A 325 10.00 14.65 -16.27
N ALA A 326 9.66 13.88 -17.31
CA ALA A 326 8.82 14.36 -18.41
C ALA A 326 7.39 14.63 -17.94
N GLU A 327 6.84 13.77 -17.09
CA GLU A 327 5.51 13.97 -16.49
C GLU A 327 5.49 15.18 -15.55
N LEU A 328 6.55 15.41 -14.76
CA LEU A 328 6.68 16.62 -13.94
C LEU A 328 6.81 17.89 -14.81
N ALA A 329 7.66 17.85 -15.85
CA ALA A 329 7.87 18.99 -16.74
C ALA A 329 6.61 19.36 -17.54
N ALA A 330 5.73 18.39 -17.83
CA ALA A 330 4.44 18.63 -18.48
C ALA A 330 3.48 19.43 -17.59
N VAL A 331 3.61 19.33 -16.27
CA VAL A 331 2.73 19.99 -15.29
C VAL A 331 3.34 21.29 -14.76
N PHE A 332 4.68 21.40 -14.74
CA PHE A 332 5.43 22.57 -14.31
C PHE A 332 6.28 23.11 -15.47
N PRO A 333 5.72 24.00 -16.32
CA PRO A 333 6.41 24.53 -17.50
C PRO A 333 7.75 25.22 -17.20
N GLU A 334 7.92 25.74 -15.97
CA GLU A 334 9.15 26.37 -15.48
C GLU A 334 10.35 25.42 -15.55
N LEU A 335 10.12 24.10 -15.51
CA LEU A 335 11.16 23.07 -15.59
C LEU A 335 11.58 22.72 -17.03
N SER A 336 10.87 23.26 -18.03
CA SER A 336 11.11 23.02 -19.47
C SER A 336 12.00 24.09 -20.11
N MET A 337 12.25 25.20 -19.42
CA MET A 337 13.16 26.26 -19.89
C MET A 337 14.60 25.90 -19.52
N PRO A 338 15.58 25.98 -20.45
CA PRO A 338 16.98 25.89 -20.08
C PRO A 338 17.31 26.99 -19.07
N ALA A 339 18.12 26.66 -18.06
CA ALA A 339 18.67 27.63 -17.11
C ALA A 339 19.24 28.83 -17.89
N ALA A 340 18.79 30.04 -17.55
CA ALA A 340 19.24 31.27 -18.19
C ALA A 340 20.68 31.60 -17.81
#